data_AF-A0A7S4SUM9-F1
#
_entry.id   AF-A0A7S4SUM9-F1
#
_cell.length_a   1.000
_cell.length_b   1.000
_cell.length_c   1.000
_cell.angle_alpha   90.00
_cell.angle_beta   90.00
_cell.angle_gamma   90.00
#
_symmetry.space_group_name_H-M   'P 1'
#
loop_
_entity.id
_entity.type
_entity.pdbx_description
1 polymer ?
#
loop_
_entity_poly.entity_id
_entity_poly.type
_entity_poly.pdbx_seq_one_letter_code
_entity_poly.pdbx_strand_id
1 'polypeptide(L)'
;LKGRQKGARQIPQVAMAHTGTVKSFNDVKGWGFIDLDGTDVFVHVKDCGDGRPRVGDQVTFEMEEDRVRQGQHKALNVQGCSGSANSAGGKGKGKGSGSHQGVVRSFNDVKGWGFIDMNGTDIFLHVKDCQGGRPAVG
;
A
#
# COMPACT_ATOMS: atom_id res chain seq x y z
N LEU A 1 -5.10 25.39 39.31
CA LEU A 1 -3.93 25.36 38.40
C LEU A 1 -2.93 24.36 38.92
N LYS A 2 -2.66 23.27 38.19
CA LYS A 2 -1.55 22.30 38.34
C LYS A 2 -1.95 21.11 37.46
N GLY A 3 -1.23 20.65 36.46
CA GLY A 3 0.08 20.96 35.94
C GLY A 3 0.34 19.83 34.96
N ARG A 4 0.24 20.12 33.66
CA ARG A 4 0.31 19.15 32.57
C ARG A 4 1.77 18.72 32.45
N GLN A 5 2.12 17.55 32.99
CA GLN A 5 3.46 16.98 32.84
C GLN A 5 3.64 16.58 31.37
N LYS A 6 4.35 17.41 30.60
CA LYS A 6 4.80 17.06 29.26
C LYS A 6 6.02 16.16 29.46
N GLY A 7 5.83 14.87 29.17
CA GLY A 7 6.88 13.86 29.18
C GLY A 7 8.07 14.30 28.34
N ALA A 8 9.25 13.92 28.81
CA ALA A 8 10.55 14.21 28.22
C ALA A 8 10.54 13.96 26.71
N ARG A 9 11.13 14.90 25.96
CA ARG A 9 11.54 14.67 24.58
C ARG A 9 12.57 13.54 24.61
N GLN A 10 12.15 12.34 24.20
CA GLN A 10 13.06 11.23 23.97
C GLN A 10 14.08 11.71 22.93
N ILE A 11 15.35 11.68 23.32
CA ILE A 11 16.49 11.77 22.42
C ILE A 11 16.23 10.76 21.29
N PRO A 12 16.26 11.11 19.99
CA PRO A 12 16.09 10.12 18.95
C PRO A 12 17.25 9.14 19.10
N GLN A 13 16.97 7.98 19.70
CA GLN A 13 17.81 6.80 19.53
C GLN A 13 17.90 6.66 18.03
N VAL A 14 19.12 6.79 17.48
CA VAL A 14 19.40 6.74 16.04
C VAL A 14 18.52 5.66 15.45
N ALA A 15 17.45 6.07 14.78
CA ALA A 15 16.46 5.14 14.28
C ALA A 15 17.17 4.45 13.12
N MET A 16 17.71 3.25 13.40
CA MET A 16 18.47 2.52 12.42
C MET A 16 17.49 2.21 11.28
N ALA A 17 17.81 2.71 10.08
CA ALA A 17 17.09 2.36 8.88
C ALA A 17 17.41 0.90 8.55
N HIS A 18 16.38 0.06 8.53
CA HIS A 18 16.44 -1.35 8.14
C HIS A 18 15.88 -1.48 6.72
N THR A 19 16.33 -2.51 6.00
CA THR A 19 15.78 -2.85 4.68
C THR A 19 15.16 -4.23 4.76
N GLY A 20 13.92 -4.37 4.33
CA GLY A 20 13.21 -5.64 4.34
C GLY A 20 12.27 -5.78 3.15
N THR A 21 11.63 -6.94 3.04
CA THR A 21 10.69 -7.23 1.94
C THR A 21 9.28 -7.36 2.49
N VAL A 22 8.30 -6.65 1.92
CA VAL A 22 6.90 -6.80 2.33
C VAL A 22 6.44 -8.23 2.04
N LYS A 23 6.16 -8.99 3.09
CA LYS A 23 5.77 -10.41 3.01
C LYS A 23 4.27 -10.59 2.85
N SER A 24 3.49 -9.74 3.49
CA SER A 24 2.03 -9.74 3.39
C SER A 24 1.47 -8.35 3.61
N PHE A 25 0.42 -7.98 2.88
CA PHE A 25 -0.31 -6.73 3.11
C PHE A 25 -1.79 -6.93 2.82
N ASN A 26 -2.64 -6.54 3.77
CA ASN A 26 -4.09 -6.57 3.61
C ASN A 26 -4.58 -5.16 3.31
N ASP A 27 -4.88 -4.90 2.04
CA ASP A 27 -5.30 -3.58 1.57
C ASP A 27 -6.63 -3.10 2.18
N VAL A 28 -7.54 -4.04 2.46
CA VAL A 28 -8.84 -3.75 3.09
C VAL A 28 -8.65 -3.31 4.54
N LYS A 29 -7.75 -3.96 5.28
CA LYS A 29 -7.48 -3.64 6.68
C LYS A 29 -6.42 -2.54 6.85
N GLY A 30 -5.61 -2.28 5.83
CA GLY A 30 -4.57 -1.26 5.81
C GLY A 30 -3.29 -1.63 6.57
N TRP A 31 -3.01 -2.91 6.79
CA TRP A 31 -1.81 -3.36 7.51
C TRP A 31 -1.26 -4.68 6.98
N GLY A 32 0.00 -4.95 7.33
CA GLY A 32 0.76 -6.11 6.85
C GLY A 32 2.01 -6.36 7.67
N PHE A 33 2.91 -7.15 7.08
CA PHE A 33 4.20 -7.53 7.65
C PHE A 33 5.32 -7.43 6.62
N ILE A 34 6.47 -6.94 7.08
CA ILE A 34 7.74 -6.90 6.38
C ILE A 34 8.62 -8.01 6.96
N ASP A 35 9.23 -8.81 6.09
CA ASP A 35 10.27 -9.76 6.45
C ASP A 35 11.62 -9.02 6.49
N LEU A 36 12.27 -9.08 7.65
CA LEU A 36 13.61 -8.58 7.89
C LEU A 36 14.47 -9.76 8.37
N ASP A 37 15.14 -10.44 7.43
CA ASP A 37 16.00 -11.59 7.73
C ASP A 37 15.29 -12.65 8.60
N GLY A 38 14.01 -12.93 8.32
CA GLY A 38 13.18 -13.87 9.08
C GLY A 38 12.50 -13.28 10.33
N THR A 39 12.69 -11.99 10.62
CA THR A 39 11.94 -11.26 11.65
C THR A 39 10.74 -10.56 11.02
N ASP A 40 9.53 -10.84 11.54
CA ASP A 40 8.30 -10.18 11.07
C ASP A 40 8.14 -8.81 11.73
N VAL A 41 8.18 -7.75 10.92
CA VAL A 41 7.97 -6.35 11.35
C VAL A 41 6.60 -5.87 10.89
N PHE A 42 5.79 -5.36 11.80
CA PHE A 42 4.46 -4.85 11.50
C PHE A 42 4.51 -3.54 10.70
N VAL A 43 3.74 -3.45 9.61
CA VAL A 43 3.62 -2.22 8.81
C VAL A 43 2.16 -1.79 8.66
N HIS A 44 1.90 -0.50 8.80
CA HIS A 44 0.60 0.11 8.50
C HIS A 44 0.69 0.95 7.23
N VAL A 45 -0.40 1.03 6.45
CA VAL A 45 -0.50 1.89 5.25
C VAL A 45 -0.24 3.38 5.54
N LYS A 46 -0.35 3.79 6.81
CA LYS A 46 -0.13 5.18 7.25
C LYS A 46 1.34 5.49 7.49
N ASP A 47 2.14 4.45 7.73
CA ASP A 47 3.58 4.57 7.96
C ASP A 47 4.35 4.62 6.64
N CYS A 48 3.69 4.37 5.50
CA CYS A 48 4.31 4.49 4.20
C CYS A 48 4.04 5.84 3.55
N GLY A 49 5.12 6.57 3.26
CA GLY A 49 5.05 7.93 2.73
C GLY A 49 4.75 8.01 1.23
N ASP A 50 5.20 7.01 0.47
CA ASP A 50 5.24 7.08 -1.00
C ASP A 50 4.09 6.34 -1.68
N GLY A 51 3.24 5.64 -0.91
CA GLY A 51 2.21 4.78 -1.46
C GLY A 51 1.70 3.74 -0.47
N ARG A 52 1.20 2.62 -1.00
CA ARG A 52 0.74 1.47 -0.21
C ARG A 52 1.74 0.31 -0.27
N PRO A 53 2.04 -0.38 0.84
CA PRO A 53 2.89 -1.57 0.79
C PRO A 53 2.30 -2.63 -0.15
N ARG A 54 3.09 -3.16 -1.08
CA ARG A 54 2.73 -4.37 -1.85
C ARG A 54 3.64 -5.51 -1.48
N VAL A 55 3.11 -6.73 -1.49
CA VAL A 55 3.91 -7.94 -1.31
C VAL A 55 5.02 -7.99 -2.36
N GLY A 56 6.25 -8.22 -1.91
CA GLY A 56 7.46 -8.22 -2.74
C GLY A 56 8.17 -6.86 -2.82
N ASP A 57 7.59 -5.77 -2.30
CA ASP A 57 8.28 -4.48 -2.26
C ASP A 57 9.50 -4.56 -1.34
N GLN A 58 10.65 -4.13 -1.84
CA GLN A 58 11.84 -3.90 -1.05
C GLN A 58 11.73 -2.51 -0.42
N VAL A 59 11.54 -2.47 0.89
CA VAL A 59 11.25 -1.25 1.64
C VAL A 59 12.36 -0.93 2.62
N THR A 60 12.59 0.37 2.82
CA THR A 60 13.45 0.88 3.89
C THR A 60 12.58 1.48 4.98
N PHE A 61 12.83 1.15 6.24
CA PHE A 61 12.00 1.57 7.37
C PHE A 61 12.80 1.67 8.65
N GLU A 62 12.27 2.42 9.61
CA GLU A 62 12.80 2.49 10.97
C GLU A 62 12.03 1.51 11.86
N MET A 63 12.73 0.75 12.70
CA MET A 63 12.11 -0.22 13.59
C MET A 63 11.96 0.39 15.00
N GLU A 64 10.72 0.42 15.50
CA GLU A 64 10.42 0.83 16.87
C GLU A 64 9.83 -0.35 17.66
N GLU A 65 10.28 -0.52 18.90
CA GLU A 65 9.62 -1.44 19.85
C GLU A 65 8.28 -0.85 20.29
N ASP A 66 7.20 -1.61 20.08
CA ASP A 66 5.88 -1.22 20.57
C ASP A 66 5.90 -1.20 22.11
N ARG A 67 5.90 0.02 22.67
CA ARG A 67 5.94 0.25 24.13
C ARG A 67 4.75 -0.34 24.88
N VAL A 68 3.66 -0.67 24.17
CA VAL A 68 2.43 -1.25 24.71
C VAL A 68 2.44 -2.77 24.58
N ARG A 69 3.03 -3.31 23.52
CA ARG A 69 3.16 -4.75 23.25
C ARG A 69 4.61 -5.17 23.21
N GLN A 70 5.16 -5.50 24.38
CA GLN A 70 6.52 -6.00 24.52
C GLN A 70 6.79 -7.15 23.56
N GLY A 71 7.82 -7.02 22.70
CA GLY A 71 8.20 -8.01 21.70
C GLY A 71 7.59 -7.83 20.30
N GLN A 72 6.83 -6.76 20.04
CA GLN A 72 6.34 -6.45 18.70
C GLN A 72 7.09 -5.27 18.09
N HIS A 73 7.68 -5.50 16.92
CA HIS A 73 8.39 -4.48 16.15
C HIS A 73 7.43 -3.83 15.15
N LYS A 74 7.41 -2.49 15.14
CA LYS A 74 6.64 -1.69 14.19
C LYS A 74 7.58 -0.93 13.27
N ALA A 75 7.29 -0.97 11.98
CA ALA A 75 7.94 -0.17 10.97
C ALA A 75 7.38 1.26 10.98
N LEU A 76 8.28 2.24 10.96
CA LEU A 76 8.03 3.67 10.85
C LEU A 76 8.78 4.22 9.64
N ASN A 77 8.34 5.38 9.14
CA ASN A 77 8.99 6.08 8.02
C ASN A 77 9.31 5.14 6.85
N VAL A 78 8.32 4.32 6.47
CA VAL A 78 8.49 3.30 5.44
C VAL A 78 8.57 3.98 4.08
N GLN A 79 9.59 3.62 3.31
CA GLN A 79 9.88 4.12 1.97
C GLN A 79 9.95 2.97 0.98
N GLY A 80 9.64 3.23 -0.29
CA GLY A 80 9.70 2.22 -1.36
C GLY A 80 8.40 1.41 -1.53
N CYS A 81 7.27 1.89 -1.01
CA CYS A 81 5.97 1.30 -1.29
C CYS A 81 5.52 1.61 -2.71
N SER A 82 5.44 0.59 -3.56
CA SER A 82 5.06 0.73 -4.98
C SER A 82 3.54 0.72 -5.21
N GLY A 83 2.74 0.59 -4.15
CA GLY A 83 1.29 0.65 -4.22
C GLY A 83 0.79 2.05 -4.54
N SER A 84 -0.02 2.18 -5.59
CA SER A 84 -0.71 3.43 -5.89
C SER A 84 -1.66 3.76 -4.74
N ALA A 85 -1.59 4.99 -4.22
CA ALA A 85 -2.43 5.51 -3.14
C ALA A 85 -3.94 5.41 -3.44
N ASN A 86 -4.29 5.16 -4.71
CA ASN A 86 -5.64 5.19 -5.25
C ASN A 86 -6.38 3.85 -5.16
N SER A 87 -5.76 2.82 -4.59
CA SER A 87 -6.45 1.55 -4.29
C SER A 87 -7.16 1.62 -2.93
N ALA A 88 -7.96 2.65 -2.67
CA ALA A 88 -9.09 2.46 -1.76
C ALA A 88 -10.10 1.64 -2.56
N GLY A 89 -10.47 0.44 -2.09
CA GLY A 89 -11.44 -0.45 -2.75
C GLY A 89 -12.48 0.29 -3.57
N GLY A 90 -12.31 0.28 -4.90
CA GLY A 90 -13.06 1.14 -5.80
C GLY A 90 -14.54 0.76 -5.80
N LYS A 91 -15.36 1.54 -5.09
CA LYS A 91 -16.78 1.71 -5.46
C LYS A 91 -16.80 2.47 -6.79
N GLY A 92 -16.75 1.75 -7.91
CA GLY A 92 -16.92 2.33 -9.24
C GLY A 92 -18.31 2.94 -9.39
N LYS A 93 -18.42 4.27 -9.24
CA LYS A 93 -19.48 5.08 -9.84
C LYS A 93 -18.87 5.82 -11.02
N GLY A 94 -18.84 5.20 -12.19
CA GLY A 94 -18.36 5.83 -13.43
C GLY A 94 -19.36 5.62 -14.55
N LYS A 95 -20.31 6.54 -14.72
CA LYS A 95 -20.96 6.78 -16.02
C LYS A 95 -19.97 7.61 -16.85
N GLY A 96 -19.07 6.97 -17.57
CA GLY A 96 -18.14 7.63 -18.50
C GLY A 96 -18.65 7.48 -19.93
N SER A 97 -18.97 8.59 -20.59
CA SER A 97 -19.42 8.64 -21.99
C SER A 97 -18.28 8.96 -22.96
N GLY A 98 -17.03 8.67 -22.59
CA GLY A 98 -15.83 9.01 -23.37
C GLY A 98 -15.07 7.78 -23.85
N SER A 99 -14.50 7.86 -25.04
CA SER A 99 -13.49 6.92 -25.51
C SER A 99 -12.14 7.26 -24.87
N HIS A 100 -11.47 6.26 -24.33
CA HIS A 100 -10.24 6.38 -23.57
C HIS A 100 -9.26 5.31 -24.06
N GLN A 101 -8.02 5.70 -24.41
CA GLN A 101 -6.97 4.78 -24.86
C GLN A 101 -5.90 4.64 -23.77
N GLY A 102 -5.60 3.41 -23.35
CA GLY A 102 -4.54 3.13 -22.39
C GLY A 102 -4.17 1.65 -22.37
N VAL A 103 -3.19 1.30 -21.53
CA VAL A 103 -2.69 -0.08 -21.40
C VAL A 103 -3.44 -0.80 -20.28
N VAL A 104 -3.91 -2.02 -20.52
CA VAL A 104 -4.59 -2.79 -19.47
C VAL A 104 -3.59 -3.15 -18.39
N ARG A 105 -3.68 -2.47 -17.24
CA ARG A 105 -2.82 -2.66 -16.06
C ARG A 105 -3.11 -3.97 -15.35
N SER A 106 -4.37 -4.35 -15.29
CA SER A 106 -4.82 -5.60 -14.66
C SER A 106 -6.19 -5.99 -15.17
N PHE A 107 -6.45 -7.29 -15.28
CA PHE A 107 -7.77 -7.80 -15.60
C PHE A 107 -7.98 -9.14 -14.90
N ASN A 108 -9.09 -9.28 -14.19
CA ASN A 108 -9.49 -10.54 -13.58
C ASN A 108 -10.54 -11.20 -14.46
N ASP A 109 -10.17 -12.30 -15.11
CA ASP A 109 -10.99 -12.95 -16.13
C ASP A 109 -12.22 -13.66 -15.54
N VAL A 110 -12.10 -14.14 -14.28
CA VAL A 110 -13.18 -14.78 -13.53
C VAL A 110 -14.23 -13.75 -13.10
N LYS A 111 -13.78 -12.57 -12.67
CA LYS A 111 -14.67 -11.50 -12.19
C LYS A 111 -15.13 -10.57 -13.31
N GLY A 112 -14.45 -10.59 -14.46
CA GLY A 112 -14.81 -9.83 -15.64
C GLY A 112 -14.54 -8.33 -15.53
N TRP A 113 -13.58 -7.90 -14.72
CA TRP A 113 -13.22 -6.47 -14.61
C TRP A 113 -11.73 -6.27 -14.38
N GLY A 114 -11.27 -5.06 -14.67
CA GLY A 114 -9.87 -4.67 -14.62
C GLY A 114 -9.64 -3.17 -14.58
N PHE A 115 -8.40 -2.76 -14.76
CA PHE A 115 -7.99 -1.36 -14.81
C PHE A 115 -7.09 -1.10 -16.01
N ILE A 116 -7.27 0.07 -16.62
CA ILE A 116 -6.44 0.60 -17.70
C ILE A 116 -5.58 1.72 -17.11
N ASP A 117 -4.27 1.66 -17.32
CA ASP A 117 -3.35 2.77 -17.07
C ASP A 117 -3.46 3.77 -18.22
N MET A 118 -3.87 4.99 -17.90
CA MET A 118 -3.79 6.14 -18.78
C MET A 118 -2.91 7.21 -18.14
N ASN A 119 -1.63 7.20 -18.51
CA ASN A 119 -0.65 8.21 -18.07
C ASN A 119 -0.63 8.37 -16.53
N GLY A 120 -0.69 7.25 -15.79
CA GLY A 120 -0.73 7.24 -14.32
C GLY A 120 -2.11 7.41 -13.69
N THR A 121 -3.17 7.51 -14.50
CA THR A 121 -4.56 7.45 -14.03
C THR A 121 -5.16 6.08 -14.32
N ASP A 122 -5.66 5.40 -13.29
CA ASP A 122 -6.33 4.10 -13.44
C ASP A 122 -7.80 4.28 -13.81
N ILE A 123 -8.22 3.62 -14.89
CA ILE A 123 -9.58 3.67 -15.41
C ILE A 123 -10.20 2.30 -15.33
N PHE A 124 -11.33 2.22 -14.63
CA PHE A 124 -12.07 0.98 -14.46
C PHE A 124 -12.63 0.49 -15.80
N LEU A 125 -12.47 -0.81 -16.05
CA LEU A 125 -13.04 -1.48 -17.21
C LEU A 125 -13.84 -2.71 -16.77
N HIS A 126 -14.98 -2.96 -17.41
CA HIS A 126 -15.75 -4.18 -17.23
C HIS A 126 -15.87 -4.90 -18.57
N VAL A 127 -15.78 -6.23 -18.56
CA VAL A 127 -15.79 -7.07 -19.78
C VAL A 127 -17.06 -6.91 -20.60
N LYS A 128 -18.18 -6.56 -19.94
CA LYS A 128 -19.47 -6.29 -20.60
C LYS A 128 -19.46 -5.03 -21.46
N ASP A 129 -18.51 -4.13 -21.23
CA ASP A 129 -18.38 -2.87 -21.96
C ASP A 129 -17.36 -2.98 -23.11
N CYS A 130 -16.70 -4.14 -23.26
CA CYS A 130 -15.70 -4.38 -24.29
C CYS A 130 -16.34 -4.89 -25.58
N GLN A 131 -16.40 -4.02 -26.60
CA GLN A 131 -17.03 -4.35 -27.89
C GLN A 131 -16.14 -5.22 -28.81
N GLY A 132 -14.85 -5.39 -28.48
CA GLY A 132 -13.85 -6.08 -29.32
C GLY A 132 -13.26 -7.38 -28.76
N GLY A 133 -13.79 -7.91 -27.65
CA GLY A 133 -13.27 -9.12 -27.00
C GLY A 133 -12.70 -8.87 -25.60
N ARG A 134 -12.16 -9.93 -24.97
CA ARG A 134 -11.65 -9.87 -23.59
C ARG A 134 -10.40 -8.98 -23.50
N PRO A 135 -10.34 -8.03 -22.54
CA PRO A 135 -9.15 -7.26 -22.23
C PRO A 135 -7.97 -8.18 -21.92
N ALA A 136 -6.85 -7.96 -22.59
CA ALA A 136 -5.58 -8.64 -22.30
C ALA A 136 -4.65 -7.63 -21.63
N VAL A 137 -4.04 -8.05 -20.51
CA VAL A 137 -2.98 -7.28 -19.86
C VAL A 137 -1.80 -7.17 -20.83
N GLY A 138 -1.27 -5.96 -21.00
CA GLY A 138 -0.18 -5.64 -21.92
C GLY A 138 1.02 -5.06 -21.21
#